data_AF-A0AAW3TKA9-F1
#
_entry.id   AF-A0AAW3TKA9-F1
#
_cell.length_a   1.000
_cell.length_b   1.000
_cell.length_c   1.000
_cell.angle_alpha   90.00
_cell.angle_beta   90.00
_cell.angle_gamma   90.00
#
_symmetry.space_group_name_H-M   'P 1'
#
loop_
_entity.id
_entity.type
_entity.pdbx_description
1 polymer ?
#
loop_
_entity_poly.entity_id
_entity_poly.type
_entity_poly.pdbx_seq_one_letter_code
_entity_poly.pdbx_strand_id
1 'polypeptide(L)'
;MKNNTSVPTTYIPLEKFHILPVTGLTPENLKYSAKKIIKDREKISPTTRLNILAKSLGIKGGFANYANEFEEKIKPFMVKHNLHKRVNLLEHKYRGMQLGYTQFTHQQVSERLFYSKGQMPNKLFTGHDFDFSGVLTWDMLELNTALEVDSDWESIITNDIHLKVFSDGYDITQLNERQQQLLSQGLSAKVAFKVVDKSSLPSFIDLITDDKAQDATPTAVKHKELVTTAAELILVKNHNTVSSCYNLLGDNLCDTYCYGPDSEVEVYFEEGTLQSEIQSIKKQMEFFSNALNERFQASDCGWVNVIPYNENLIFLSDNSGNYDFLIKNQRDKVFSHQIYGDYLKRADIPSFIEDYRFKRWEYFNYKGNRELDSHLAEQHYYANGGLTKNYPGQHVILQNYYEVSGDYITESRSSNKRLHGFKKIKLAEKELMVSELITIDEINDFLHKNHEYFATRKGDSLPPLNSECYKGLAATCTFYDVLAYIGWAEKETNVPLRLLAYDEYLAVRGNEVGKSAHSNKGSDMTFHTPDGRQYPGHPPYMNESDFDALTLRFPENLTNFEKNGLEFIDSNFFAEWLLEGVSIRSASLTSFYGDANVLRASGPRDCTGKYKGIKTGFRLCYELSK
;
A
#
# COMPACT_ATOMS: atom_id res chain seq x y z
N MET A 1 35.39 -5.54 1.77
CA MET A 1 34.61 -6.50 2.58
C MET A 1 33.55 -5.75 3.37
N LYS A 2 32.30 -5.68 2.86
CA LYS A 2 31.13 -5.21 3.60
C LYS A 2 30.28 -6.44 3.95
N ASN A 3 30.56 -7.08 5.09
CA ASN A 3 29.66 -8.08 5.66
C ASN A 3 28.55 -7.31 6.39
N ASN A 4 27.46 -6.99 5.69
CA ASN A 4 26.29 -6.35 6.27
C ASN A 4 25.03 -7.04 5.75
N THR A 5 24.76 -8.26 6.22
CA THR A 5 23.41 -8.83 6.19
C THR A 5 22.84 -8.73 7.61
N SER A 6 22.49 -7.50 8.00
CA SER A 6 21.76 -7.28 9.26
C SER A 6 20.35 -7.80 9.09
N VAL A 7 19.96 -8.79 9.89
CA VAL A 7 18.57 -9.26 9.96
C VAL A 7 17.64 -8.04 10.12
N PRO A 8 16.60 -7.90 9.28
CA PRO A 8 15.74 -6.72 9.33
C PRO A 8 15.07 -6.62 10.70
N THR A 9 14.84 -5.38 11.14
CA THR A 9 14.04 -5.12 12.35
C THR A 9 12.58 -5.32 12.00
N THR A 10 11.90 -6.20 12.72
CA THR A 10 10.44 -6.35 12.64
C THR A 10 9.77 -5.59 13.78
N TYR A 11 8.45 -5.44 13.72
CA TYR A 11 7.71 -4.61 14.68
C TYR A 11 6.51 -5.35 15.25
N ILE A 12 6.21 -5.09 16.53
CA ILE A 12 4.98 -5.55 17.18
C ILE A 12 4.06 -4.34 17.39
N PRO A 13 2.87 -4.31 16.77
CA PRO A 13 1.88 -3.30 17.04
C PRO A 13 1.30 -3.52 18.45
N LEU A 14 1.08 -2.43 19.17
CA LEU A 14 0.45 -2.44 20.49
C LEU A 14 -0.90 -1.74 20.46
N GLU A 15 -1.66 -1.95 21.53
CA GLU A 15 -2.78 -1.07 21.89
C GLU A 15 -2.34 0.40 21.92
N LYS A 16 -3.30 1.29 21.68
CA LYS A 16 -3.07 2.75 21.64
C LYS A 16 -1.98 3.14 20.64
N PHE A 17 -1.83 2.32 19.59
CA PHE A 17 -1.07 2.62 18.38
C PHE A 17 0.43 2.83 18.61
N HIS A 18 0.97 2.28 19.69
CA HIS A 18 2.41 2.21 19.87
C HIS A 18 3.00 1.06 19.06
N ILE A 19 4.28 1.18 18.68
CA ILE A 19 4.96 0.17 17.88
C ILE A 19 6.30 -0.16 18.53
N LEU A 20 6.56 -1.44 18.79
CA LEU A 20 7.81 -1.90 19.36
C LEU A 20 8.70 -2.57 18.30
N PRO A 21 9.92 -2.08 18.05
CA PRO A 21 10.88 -2.80 17.22
C PRO A 21 11.34 -4.07 17.93
N VAL A 22 11.62 -5.14 17.19
CA VAL A 22 12.18 -6.40 17.72
C VAL A 22 13.52 -6.65 17.04
N THR A 23 14.57 -6.69 17.85
CA THR A 23 15.95 -6.87 17.37
C THR A 23 16.58 -8.19 17.80
N GLY A 24 15.95 -8.94 18.70
CA GLY A 24 16.43 -10.23 19.20
C GLY A 24 15.61 -10.73 20.38
N LEU A 25 15.99 -11.90 20.91
CA LEU A 25 15.28 -12.60 21.99
C LEU A 25 15.98 -12.49 23.35
N THR A 26 17.18 -11.93 23.47
CA THR A 26 17.80 -11.81 24.81
C THR A 26 17.04 -10.82 25.68
N PRO A 27 17.07 -10.96 27.02
CA PRO A 27 16.49 -9.95 27.91
C PRO A 27 16.99 -8.52 27.64
N GLU A 28 18.24 -8.38 27.22
CA GLU A 28 18.87 -7.12 26.83
C GLU A 28 18.28 -6.57 25.53
N ASN A 29 18.02 -7.43 24.54
CA ASN A 29 17.33 -7.02 23.31
C ASN A 29 15.91 -6.53 23.60
N LEU A 30 15.15 -7.22 24.46
CA LEU A 30 13.81 -6.77 24.85
C LEU A 30 13.84 -5.43 25.59
N LYS A 31 14.82 -5.22 26.49
CA LYS A 31 15.07 -3.92 27.14
C LYS A 31 15.39 -2.83 26.14
N TYR A 32 16.20 -3.13 25.13
CA TYR A 32 16.53 -2.20 24.05
C TYR A 32 15.28 -1.84 23.22
N SER A 33 14.52 -2.84 22.79
CA SER A 33 13.25 -2.70 22.07
C SER A 33 12.25 -1.81 22.82
N ALA A 34 12.05 -2.04 24.12
CA ALA A 34 11.14 -1.24 24.95
C ALA A 34 11.57 0.24 25.08
N LYS A 35 12.88 0.53 24.98
CA LYS A 35 13.42 1.89 24.95
C LYS A 35 13.23 2.56 23.58
N LYS A 36 13.31 1.79 22.49
CA LYS A 36 13.18 2.25 21.09
C LYS A 36 11.75 2.24 20.54
N ILE A 37 10.76 2.17 21.43
CA ILE A 37 9.34 2.29 21.07
C ILE A 37 9.06 3.52 20.22
N ILE A 38 8.27 3.34 19.18
CA ILE A 38 7.67 4.42 18.42
C ILE A 38 6.34 4.72 19.08
N LYS A 39 6.23 5.92 19.63
CA LYS A 39 5.11 6.29 20.50
C LYS A 39 4.06 7.07 19.73
N ASP A 40 2.81 6.76 20.02
CA ASP A 40 1.71 7.69 19.85
C ASP A 40 1.58 8.64 21.05
N ARG A 41 0.59 9.56 21.04
CA ARG A 41 0.35 10.59 22.07
C ARG A 41 0.24 10.04 23.49
N GLU A 42 -0.27 8.82 23.66
CA GLU A 42 -0.49 8.24 24.98
C GLU A 42 0.80 7.84 25.70
N LYS A 43 0.83 8.05 27.02
CA LYS A 43 1.97 7.60 27.84
C LYS A 43 1.83 6.11 28.15
N ILE A 44 2.78 5.32 27.70
CA ILE A 44 2.93 3.90 28.08
C ILE A 44 4.17 3.68 28.94
N SER A 45 4.02 3.04 30.10
CA SER A 45 5.11 2.83 31.06
C SER A 45 6.16 1.83 30.53
N PRO A 46 7.46 1.96 30.89
CA PRO A 46 8.49 1.01 30.48
C PRO A 46 8.17 -0.46 30.86
N THR A 47 7.64 -0.69 32.07
CA THR A 47 7.25 -2.02 32.55
C THR A 47 6.14 -2.63 31.71
N THR A 48 5.14 -1.83 31.32
CA THR A 48 4.04 -2.27 30.45
C THR A 48 4.58 -2.72 29.09
N ARG A 49 5.50 -1.95 28.48
CA ARG A 49 6.12 -2.29 27.18
C ARG A 49 6.83 -3.64 27.22
N LEU A 50 7.64 -3.85 28.26
CA LEU A 50 8.38 -5.10 28.47
C LEU A 50 7.45 -6.30 28.66
N ASN A 51 6.39 -6.13 29.46
CA ASN A 51 5.40 -7.18 29.67
C ASN A 51 4.64 -7.52 28.40
N ILE A 52 4.34 -6.55 27.54
CA ILE A 52 3.69 -6.79 26.25
C ILE A 52 4.62 -7.56 25.32
N LEU A 53 5.92 -7.20 25.24
CA LEU A 53 6.90 -7.97 24.45
C LEU A 53 7.03 -9.42 24.92
N ALA A 54 7.11 -9.65 26.22
CA ALA A 54 7.15 -11.01 26.75
C ALA A 54 5.88 -11.81 26.36
N LYS A 55 4.70 -11.18 26.43
CA LYS A 55 3.44 -11.80 26.03
C LYS A 55 3.36 -12.05 24.52
N SER A 56 3.86 -11.14 23.68
CA SER A 56 3.88 -11.35 22.22
C SER A 56 4.77 -12.52 21.81
N LEU A 57 5.74 -12.89 22.64
CA LEU A 57 6.57 -14.10 22.50
C LEU A 57 5.92 -15.37 23.09
N GLY A 58 4.69 -15.27 23.61
CA GLY A 58 3.96 -16.39 24.22
C GLY A 58 4.33 -16.67 25.68
N ILE A 59 5.07 -15.77 26.35
CA ILE A 59 5.57 -16.01 27.71
C ILE A 59 4.59 -15.51 28.76
N LYS A 60 4.24 -16.38 29.72
CA LYS A 60 3.33 -16.07 30.84
C LYS A 60 4.06 -15.35 31.98
N GLY A 61 3.37 -14.42 32.64
CA GLY A 61 3.89 -13.68 33.81
C GLY A 61 4.75 -12.46 33.49
N GLY A 62 4.86 -12.06 32.22
CA GLY A 62 5.53 -10.81 31.82
C GLY A 62 7.06 -10.89 31.86
N PHE A 63 7.71 -9.72 31.85
CA PHE A 63 9.16 -9.63 31.65
C PHE A 63 9.99 -10.14 32.83
N ALA A 64 9.44 -10.09 34.05
CA ALA A 64 10.11 -10.64 35.23
C ALA A 64 10.42 -12.14 35.06
N ASN A 65 9.49 -12.88 34.45
CA ASN A 65 9.67 -14.31 34.16
C ASN A 65 10.46 -14.57 32.88
N TYR A 66 10.52 -13.59 31.97
CA TYR A 66 11.16 -13.76 30.66
C TYR A 66 12.64 -14.10 30.78
N ALA A 67 13.37 -13.51 31.73
CA ALA A 67 14.79 -13.81 31.92
C ALA A 67 15.03 -15.27 32.29
N ASN A 68 14.21 -15.82 33.19
CA ASN A 68 14.29 -17.23 33.59
C ASN A 68 13.85 -18.14 32.44
N GLU A 69 12.75 -17.82 31.76
CA GLU A 69 12.28 -18.57 30.59
C GLU A 69 13.35 -18.61 29.47
N PHE A 70 14.06 -17.49 29.26
CA PHE A 70 15.13 -17.42 28.27
C PHE A 70 16.28 -18.35 28.62
N GLU A 71 16.80 -18.29 29.85
CA GLU A 71 17.94 -19.12 30.27
C GLU A 71 17.58 -20.60 30.47
N GLU A 72 16.40 -20.90 31.00
CA GLU A 72 16.01 -22.27 31.36
C GLU A 72 15.30 -23.03 30.24
N LYS A 73 14.74 -22.35 29.23
CA LYS A 73 13.97 -23.01 28.17
C LYS A 73 14.37 -22.58 26.76
N ILE A 74 14.34 -21.29 26.43
CA ILE A 74 14.62 -20.82 25.06
C ILE A 74 16.05 -21.17 24.66
N LYS A 75 17.04 -20.87 25.52
CA LYS A 75 18.45 -21.14 25.24
C LYS A 75 18.76 -22.64 25.16
N PRO A 76 18.29 -23.52 26.08
CA PRO A 76 18.38 -24.96 25.90
C PRO A 76 17.69 -25.48 24.63
N PHE A 77 16.54 -24.92 24.26
CA PHE A 77 15.85 -25.25 23.02
C PHE A 77 16.72 -24.90 21.79
N MET A 78 17.29 -23.70 21.77
CA MET A 78 18.20 -23.27 20.72
C MET A 78 19.43 -24.20 20.62
N VAL A 79 20.03 -24.59 21.74
CA VAL A 79 21.15 -25.54 21.76
C VAL A 79 20.74 -26.91 21.23
N LYS A 80 19.59 -27.44 21.67
CA LYS A 80 19.04 -28.72 21.21
C LYS A 80 18.85 -28.75 19.69
N HIS A 81 18.46 -27.62 19.10
CA HIS A 81 18.18 -27.48 17.67
C HIS A 81 19.33 -26.85 16.87
N ASN A 82 20.55 -26.79 17.42
CA ASN A 82 21.74 -26.25 16.72
C ASN A 82 21.55 -24.79 16.24
N LEU A 83 20.86 -23.94 17.01
CA LEU A 83 20.57 -22.55 16.66
C LEU A 83 21.59 -21.61 17.31
N HIS A 84 22.66 -21.27 16.60
CA HIS A 84 23.81 -20.54 17.17
C HIS A 84 23.91 -19.10 16.70
N LYS A 85 23.75 -18.86 15.40
CA LYS A 85 23.99 -17.55 14.79
C LYS A 85 22.74 -17.04 14.10
N ARG A 86 22.27 -15.85 14.52
CA ARG A 86 21.13 -15.23 13.86
C ARG A 86 21.55 -14.65 12.50
N VAL A 87 20.84 -15.02 11.43
CA VAL A 87 21.00 -14.49 10.05
C VAL A 87 19.63 -14.30 9.40
N ASN A 88 19.56 -13.58 8.28
CA ASN A 88 18.31 -13.43 7.54
C ASN A 88 18.09 -14.65 6.64
N LEU A 89 17.29 -15.60 7.09
CA LEU A 89 16.96 -16.82 6.36
C LEU A 89 15.86 -16.63 5.29
N LEU A 90 15.46 -15.38 5.02
CA LEU A 90 14.49 -15.02 3.98
C LEU A 90 15.13 -14.20 2.84
N GLU A 91 16.41 -13.83 2.96
CA GLU A 91 17.11 -13.06 1.93
C GLU A 91 17.65 -13.96 0.81
N HIS A 92 17.41 -13.55 -0.43
CA HIS A 92 17.99 -14.20 -1.61
C HIS A 92 19.44 -13.73 -1.78
N LYS A 93 20.40 -14.66 -1.65
CA LYS A 93 21.81 -14.39 -1.89
C LYS A 93 22.12 -14.15 -3.36
N TYR A 94 21.47 -14.92 -4.25
CA TYR A 94 21.54 -14.79 -5.70
C TYR A 94 20.17 -14.33 -6.19
N ARG A 95 20.08 -13.13 -6.79
CA ARG A 95 18.77 -12.53 -7.10
C ARG A 95 18.18 -13.12 -8.39
N GLY A 96 16.98 -13.68 -8.30
CA GLY A 96 16.17 -14.14 -9.44
C GLY A 96 15.16 -13.13 -9.98
N MET A 97 15.47 -11.81 -9.90
CA MET A 97 14.47 -10.75 -10.15
C MET A 97 13.80 -10.81 -11.53
N GLN A 98 14.43 -11.43 -12.53
CA GLN A 98 13.86 -11.56 -13.88
C GLN A 98 12.69 -12.56 -13.96
N LEU A 99 12.54 -13.48 -12.99
CA LEU A 99 11.45 -14.49 -12.98
C LEU A 99 10.33 -14.18 -11.98
N GLY A 100 10.33 -13.00 -11.35
CA GLY A 100 9.30 -12.66 -10.35
C GLY A 100 9.45 -13.37 -9.00
N TYR A 101 10.54 -14.13 -8.77
CA TYR A 101 10.83 -14.75 -7.47
C TYR A 101 11.36 -13.72 -6.48
N THR A 102 10.45 -12.95 -5.90
CA THR A 102 10.78 -11.95 -4.87
C THR A 102 11.00 -12.59 -3.51
N GLN A 103 11.93 -12.04 -2.73
CA GLN A 103 12.12 -12.47 -1.35
C GLN A 103 10.84 -12.26 -0.51
N PHE A 104 10.52 -13.21 0.36
CA PHE A 104 9.41 -13.07 1.30
C PHE A 104 9.80 -12.21 2.49
N THR A 105 8.84 -11.45 3.01
CA THR A 105 9.02 -10.71 4.26
C THR A 105 8.79 -11.60 5.47
N HIS A 106 9.41 -11.26 6.60
CA HIS A 106 9.12 -11.87 7.90
C HIS A 106 7.63 -11.81 8.27
N GLN A 107 6.92 -10.76 7.83
CA GLN A 107 5.48 -10.65 8.04
C GLN A 107 4.71 -11.71 7.26
N GLN A 108 4.96 -11.84 5.95
CA GLN A 108 4.28 -12.84 5.11
C GLN A 108 4.52 -14.26 5.63
N VAL A 109 5.78 -14.63 5.90
CA VAL A 109 6.10 -15.97 6.41
C VAL A 109 5.47 -16.22 7.78
N SER A 110 5.51 -15.23 8.68
CA SER A 110 4.83 -15.34 9.98
C SER A 110 3.34 -15.55 9.81
N GLU A 111 2.68 -14.73 8.98
CA GLU A 111 1.24 -14.79 8.80
C GLU A 111 0.82 -16.13 8.18
N ARG A 112 1.57 -16.60 7.19
CA ARG A 112 1.38 -17.94 6.62
C ARG A 112 1.48 -19.03 7.68
N LEU A 113 2.57 -19.09 8.44
CA LEU A 113 2.79 -20.19 9.39
C LEU A 113 1.83 -20.14 10.61
N PHE A 114 1.41 -18.96 11.07
CA PHE A 114 0.54 -18.85 12.25
C PHE A 114 -0.97 -18.82 11.94
N TYR A 115 -1.39 -18.52 10.71
CA TYR A 115 -2.81 -18.35 10.35
C TYR A 115 -3.30 -19.24 9.21
N SER A 116 -2.45 -20.13 8.67
CA SER A 116 -2.91 -21.11 7.68
C SER A 116 -3.80 -22.19 8.27
N LYS A 117 -4.74 -22.66 7.44
CA LYS A 117 -5.60 -23.81 7.73
C LYS A 117 -4.87 -25.07 7.25
N GLY A 118 -4.02 -25.65 8.08
CA GLY A 118 -3.24 -26.83 7.71
C GLY A 118 -2.31 -27.32 8.81
N GLN A 119 -1.65 -28.44 8.56
CA GLN A 119 -0.56 -28.89 9.43
C GLN A 119 0.63 -27.95 9.26
N MET A 120 1.30 -27.59 10.36
CA MET A 120 2.56 -26.83 10.30
C MET A 120 3.58 -27.61 9.46
N PRO A 121 4.16 -27.02 8.40
CA PRO A 121 5.18 -27.68 7.59
C PRO A 121 6.46 -27.86 8.41
N ASN A 122 7.29 -28.85 8.06
CA ASN A 122 8.61 -29.00 8.69
C ASN A 122 9.68 -28.22 7.93
N LYS A 123 9.47 -27.96 6.63
CA LYS A 123 10.33 -27.09 5.82
C LYS A 123 9.51 -26.13 4.97
N LEU A 124 10.10 -24.97 4.74
CA LEU A 124 9.59 -23.92 3.87
C LEU A 124 10.68 -23.51 2.90
N PHE A 125 10.34 -23.37 1.61
CA PHE A 125 11.23 -22.78 0.63
C PHE A 125 11.17 -21.25 0.74
N THR A 126 12.30 -20.64 1.06
CA THR A 126 12.46 -19.18 1.21
C THR A 126 13.41 -18.58 0.18
N GLY A 127 14.05 -19.41 -0.65
CA GLY A 127 15.11 -18.99 -1.57
C GLY A 127 16.45 -18.68 -0.89
N HIS A 128 16.57 -18.90 0.42
CA HIS A 128 17.81 -18.69 1.16
C HIS A 128 18.95 -19.58 0.64
N ASP A 129 20.08 -18.97 0.25
CA ASP A 129 21.22 -19.66 -0.36
C ASP A 129 20.89 -20.46 -1.63
N PHE A 130 19.69 -20.32 -2.20
CA PHE A 130 19.35 -20.87 -3.51
C PHE A 130 19.97 -20.02 -4.61
N ASP A 131 20.62 -20.68 -5.57
CA ASP A 131 21.18 -20.02 -6.73
C ASP A 131 20.11 -19.88 -7.82
N PHE A 132 19.51 -18.68 -7.88
CA PHE A 132 18.59 -18.31 -8.95
C PHE A 132 19.29 -17.92 -10.26
N SER A 133 20.63 -17.94 -10.33
CA SER A 133 21.37 -17.59 -11.55
C SER A 133 21.37 -18.71 -12.59
N GLY A 134 21.99 -18.45 -13.75
CA GLY A 134 22.10 -19.44 -14.83
C GLY A 134 20.90 -19.39 -15.77
N VAL A 135 20.36 -20.54 -16.16
CA VAL A 135 19.22 -20.62 -17.11
C VAL A 135 18.00 -19.89 -16.58
N LEU A 136 17.76 -19.92 -15.28
CA LEU A 136 16.67 -19.18 -14.63
C LEU A 136 16.81 -17.65 -14.74
N THR A 137 17.95 -17.11 -15.17
CA THR A 137 18.07 -15.65 -15.46
C THR A 137 17.91 -15.30 -16.93
N TRP A 138 17.66 -16.29 -17.79
CA TRP A 138 17.55 -16.03 -19.21
C TRP A 138 16.33 -15.19 -19.53
N ASP A 139 16.54 -14.20 -20.41
CA ASP A 139 15.43 -13.56 -21.10
C ASP A 139 14.96 -14.41 -22.29
N MET A 140 13.88 -13.97 -22.95
CA MET A 140 13.33 -14.67 -24.12
C MET A 140 14.31 -14.73 -25.29
N LEU A 141 15.23 -13.77 -25.43
CA LEU A 141 16.21 -13.76 -26.51
C LEU A 141 17.29 -14.82 -26.27
N GLU A 142 17.79 -14.92 -25.05
CA GLU A 142 18.76 -15.93 -24.64
C GLU A 142 18.17 -17.34 -24.76
N LEU A 143 16.92 -17.52 -24.33
CA LEU A 143 16.21 -18.79 -24.50
C LEU A 143 16.08 -19.16 -25.98
N ASN A 144 15.57 -18.25 -26.82
CA ASN A 144 15.39 -18.53 -28.25
C ASN A 144 16.72 -18.86 -28.93
N THR A 145 17.77 -18.09 -28.65
CA THR A 145 19.12 -18.34 -29.19
C THR A 145 19.65 -19.72 -28.77
N ALA A 146 19.38 -20.14 -27.53
CA ALA A 146 19.75 -21.47 -27.07
C ALA A 146 18.96 -22.56 -27.78
N LEU A 147 17.66 -22.35 -28.03
CA LEU A 147 16.78 -23.33 -28.66
C LEU A 147 17.03 -23.51 -30.17
N GLU A 148 17.52 -22.48 -30.88
CA GLU A 148 17.83 -22.55 -32.33
C GLU A 148 18.78 -23.71 -32.72
N VAL A 149 19.58 -24.21 -31.77
CA VAL A 149 20.53 -25.31 -32.02
C VAL A 149 19.87 -26.69 -32.03
N ASP A 150 18.63 -26.81 -31.54
CA ASP A 150 17.86 -28.06 -31.49
C ASP A 150 16.37 -27.81 -31.80
N SER A 151 16.01 -27.96 -33.07
CA SER A 151 14.66 -27.67 -33.58
C SER A 151 13.55 -28.51 -32.92
N ASP A 152 13.87 -29.68 -32.36
CA ASP A 152 12.88 -30.48 -31.64
C ASP A 152 12.55 -29.86 -30.27
N TRP A 153 13.57 -29.41 -29.54
CA TRP A 153 13.38 -28.67 -28.28
C TRP A 153 12.75 -27.30 -28.51
N GLU A 154 13.18 -26.57 -29.54
CA GLU A 154 12.56 -25.32 -29.95
C GLU A 154 11.05 -25.51 -30.19
N SER A 155 10.68 -26.54 -30.95
CA SER A 155 9.29 -26.85 -31.23
C SER A 155 8.50 -27.20 -29.96
N ILE A 156 9.07 -28.02 -29.06
CA ILE A 156 8.41 -28.44 -27.82
C ILE A 156 8.18 -27.28 -26.84
N ILE A 157 9.18 -26.42 -26.68
CA ILE A 157 9.16 -25.32 -25.70
C ILE A 157 8.37 -24.13 -26.24
N THR A 158 8.64 -23.69 -27.47
CA THR A 158 8.02 -22.48 -28.03
C THR A 158 6.52 -22.66 -28.30
N ASN A 159 6.09 -23.87 -28.67
CA ASN A 159 4.67 -24.18 -28.94
C ASN A 159 3.91 -24.77 -27.74
N ASP A 160 4.54 -24.76 -26.56
CA ASP A 160 3.99 -25.28 -25.30
C ASP A 160 3.42 -26.71 -25.42
N ILE A 161 4.09 -27.57 -26.20
CA ILE A 161 3.65 -28.96 -26.46
C ILE A 161 3.59 -29.75 -25.14
N HIS A 162 4.54 -29.51 -24.25
CA HIS A 162 4.60 -30.10 -22.91
C HIS A 162 3.32 -29.81 -22.09
N LEU A 163 2.77 -28.59 -22.17
CA LEU A 163 1.51 -28.24 -21.52
C LEU A 163 0.35 -28.98 -22.17
N LYS A 164 0.25 -28.98 -23.51
CA LYS A 164 -0.84 -29.67 -24.23
C LYS A 164 -0.89 -31.17 -23.93
N VAL A 165 0.29 -31.80 -23.81
CA VAL A 165 0.39 -33.22 -23.41
C VAL A 165 -0.11 -33.41 -21.98
N PHE A 166 0.24 -32.51 -21.06
CA PHE A 166 -0.18 -32.59 -19.66
C PHE A 166 -1.66 -32.24 -19.43
N SER A 167 -2.15 -31.13 -19.98
CA SER A 167 -3.48 -30.58 -19.67
C SER A 167 -4.59 -31.16 -20.53
N ASP A 168 -4.31 -31.43 -21.81
CA ASP A 168 -5.33 -31.65 -22.85
C ASP A 168 -5.29 -33.07 -23.44
N GLY A 169 -4.35 -33.91 -23.00
CA GLY A 169 -4.18 -35.27 -23.53
C GLY A 169 -3.79 -35.29 -25.01
N TYR A 170 -2.92 -34.35 -25.41
CA TYR A 170 -2.45 -34.19 -26.78
C TYR A 170 -1.89 -35.50 -27.36
N ASP A 171 -2.33 -35.84 -28.57
CA ASP A 171 -1.89 -37.03 -29.27
C ASP A 171 -0.45 -36.87 -29.78
N ILE A 172 0.50 -37.39 -28.99
CA ILE A 172 1.93 -37.34 -29.31
C ILE A 172 2.30 -38.13 -30.58
N THR A 173 1.44 -38.99 -31.11
CA THR A 173 1.74 -39.76 -32.34
C THR A 173 1.86 -38.86 -33.58
N GLN A 174 1.37 -37.63 -33.49
CA GLN A 174 1.51 -36.61 -34.54
C GLN A 174 2.90 -35.94 -34.54
N LEU A 175 3.70 -36.15 -33.48
CA LEU A 175 5.05 -35.62 -33.36
C LEU A 175 6.07 -36.60 -33.94
N ASN A 176 7.27 -36.12 -34.27
CA ASN A 176 8.34 -37.02 -34.74
C ASN A 176 8.85 -37.93 -33.59
N GLU A 177 9.53 -39.03 -33.94
CA GLU A 177 10.01 -40.02 -32.96
C GLU A 177 10.91 -39.39 -31.87
N ARG A 178 11.74 -38.41 -32.24
CA ARG A 178 12.63 -37.72 -31.31
C ARG A 178 11.84 -36.87 -30.32
N GLN A 179 10.86 -36.11 -30.77
CA GLN A 179 9.99 -35.31 -29.90
C GLN A 179 9.19 -36.19 -28.93
N GLN A 180 8.65 -37.32 -29.40
CA GLN A 180 7.98 -38.29 -28.53
C GLN A 180 8.93 -38.83 -27.45
N GLN A 181 10.16 -39.17 -27.84
CA GLN A 181 11.19 -39.64 -26.91
C GLN A 181 11.56 -38.55 -25.88
N LEU A 182 11.71 -37.29 -26.31
CA LEU A 182 12.03 -36.18 -25.40
C LEU A 182 10.92 -35.93 -24.39
N LEU A 183 9.65 -35.91 -24.83
CA LEU A 183 8.50 -35.75 -23.95
C LEU A 183 8.36 -36.91 -22.95
N SER A 184 8.71 -38.14 -23.36
CA SER A 184 8.69 -39.31 -22.46
C SER A 184 9.71 -39.26 -21.31
N GLN A 185 10.77 -38.44 -21.44
CA GLN A 185 11.78 -38.24 -20.39
C GLN A 185 11.30 -37.27 -19.29
N GLY A 186 10.20 -36.55 -19.52
CA GLY A 186 9.59 -35.65 -18.55
C GLY A 186 10.43 -34.42 -18.18
N LEU A 187 10.10 -33.81 -17.05
CA LEU A 187 10.68 -32.55 -16.57
C LEU A 187 12.18 -32.63 -16.25
N SER A 188 12.66 -33.82 -15.86
CA SER A 188 14.08 -34.08 -15.53
C SER A 188 15.00 -34.27 -16.75
N ALA A 189 14.44 -34.31 -17.97
CA ALA A 189 15.19 -34.52 -19.20
C ALA A 189 16.33 -33.50 -19.34
N LYS A 190 17.55 -33.99 -19.56
CA LYS A 190 18.74 -33.14 -19.69
C LYS A 190 18.84 -32.58 -21.10
N VAL A 191 19.03 -31.27 -21.19
CA VAL A 191 19.16 -30.55 -22.46
C VAL A 191 20.51 -29.86 -22.51
N ALA A 192 21.28 -30.14 -23.55
CA ALA A 192 22.61 -29.60 -23.77
C ALA A 192 22.60 -28.56 -24.89
N PHE A 193 23.12 -27.36 -24.61
CA PHE A 193 23.19 -26.25 -25.55
C PHE A 193 24.61 -25.71 -25.68
N LYS A 194 24.93 -25.13 -26.84
CA LYS A 194 26.14 -24.33 -27.04
C LYS A 194 25.79 -22.85 -27.03
N VAL A 195 25.86 -22.23 -25.86
CA VAL A 195 25.54 -20.81 -25.69
C VAL A 195 26.80 -19.95 -25.82
N VAL A 196 26.64 -18.72 -26.30
CA VAL A 196 27.76 -17.75 -26.39
C VAL A 196 28.31 -17.45 -25.00
N ASP A 197 29.62 -17.56 -24.84
CA ASP A 197 30.33 -17.23 -23.61
C ASP A 197 30.53 -15.71 -23.48
N LYS A 198 29.54 -15.05 -22.90
CA LYS A 198 29.54 -13.61 -22.65
C LYS A 198 30.63 -13.14 -21.66
N SER A 199 31.26 -14.04 -20.90
CA SER A 199 32.37 -13.66 -19.99
C SER A 199 33.63 -13.22 -20.75
N SER A 200 33.69 -13.53 -22.05
CA SER A 200 34.78 -13.17 -22.95
C SER A 200 34.50 -11.92 -23.81
N LEU A 201 33.31 -11.32 -23.68
CA LEU A 201 32.92 -10.12 -24.41
C LEU A 201 33.19 -8.86 -23.55
N PRO A 202 33.77 -7.79 -24.12
CA PRO A 202 33.95 -6.52 -23.41
C PRO A 202 32.60 -5.94 -22.97
N SER A 203 32.54 -5.33 -21.79
CA SER A 203 31.31 -4.70 -21.32
C SER A 203 30.99 -3.46 -22.17
N PHE A 204 29.72 -3.03 -22.17
CA PHE A 204 29.31 -1.80 -22.85
C PHE A 204 30.11 -0.57 -22.37
N ILE A 205 30.57 -0.57 -21.12
CA ILE A 205 31.41 0.49 -20.57
C ILE A 205 32.81 0.45 -21.20
N ASP A 206 33.40 -0.74 -21.34
CA ASP A 206 34.74 -0.92 -21.93
C ASP A 206 34.79 -0.47 -23.40
N LEU A 207 33.70 -0.69 -24.14
CA LEU A 207 33.54 -0.28 -25.55
C LEU A 207 33.45 1.24 -25.76
N ILE A 208 33.12 2.01 -24.72
CA ILE A 208 32.92 3.47 -24.81
C ILE A 208 34.14 4.22 -24.25
N THR A 209 34.91 3.60 -23.36
CA THR A 209 36.04 4.24 -22.68
C THR A 209 37.40 3.98 -23.32
N ASP A 210 37.52 3.01 -24.23
CA ASP A 210 38.80 2.63 -24.84
C ASP A 210 38.74 2.76 -26.37
N ASP A 211 39.35 3.81 -26.91
CA ASP A 211 39.42 4.09 -28.37
C ASP A 211 40.13 2.96 -29.16
N LYS A 212 40.84 2.05 -28.49
CA LYS A 212 41.46 0.87 -29.11
C LYS A 212 40.53 -0.34 -29.25
N ALA A 213 39.34 -0.32 -28.64
CA ALA A 213 38.38 -1.41 -28.72
C ALA A 213 37.63 -1.45 -30.07
N GLN A 214 37.67 -0.37 -30.85
CA GLN A 214 37.04 -0.29 -32.18
C GLN A 214 37.79 -1.07 -33.28
N ASP A 215 39.08 -1.36 -33.09
CA ASP A 215 39.94 -2.09 -34.04
C ASP A 215 40.15 -3.58 -33.69
N ALA A 216 39.43 -4.10 -32.70
CA ALA A 216 39.48 -5.52 -32.37
C ALA A 216 38.83 -6.35 -33.49
N THR A 217 39.65 -7.12 -34.22
CA THR A 217 39.19 -8.18 -35.13
C THR A 217 38.20 -9.09 -34.39
N PRO A 218 37.16 -9.62 -35.06
CA PRO A 218 36.10 -10.38 -34.38
C PRO A 218 36.71 -11.58 -33.69
N THR A 219 36.93 -11.47 -32.38
CA THR A 219 37.36 -12.56 -31.52
C THR A 219 36.35 -13.67 -31.75
N ALA A 220 36.82 -14.84 -32.21
CA ALA A 220 35.95 -15.99 -32.45
C ALA A 220 35.01 -16.16 -31.25
N VAL A 221 33.70 -16.06 -31.50
CA VAL A 221 32.69 -16.14 -30.46
C VAL A 221 32.90 -17.47 -29.74
N LYS A 222 33.38 -17.42 -28.49
CA LYS A 222 33.57 -18.62 -27.70
C LYS A 222 32.19 -19.12 -27.30
N HIS A 223 31.95 -20.40 -27.49
CA HIS A 223 30.74 -21.05 -27.01
C HIS A 223 31.10 -21.87 -25.77
N LYS A 224 30.23 -21.85 -24.77
CA LYS A 224 30.28 -22.77 -23.63
C LYS A 224 29.17 -23.80 -23.77
N GLU A 225 29.49 -25.05 -23.44
CA GLU A 225 28.47 -26.08 -23.29
C GLU A 225 27.75 -25.87 -21.95
N LEU A 226 26.43 -25.88 -22.00
CA LEU A 226 25.56 -25.74 -20.86
C LEU A 226 24.55 -26.89 -20.87
N VAL A 227 24.40 -27.55 -19.73
CA VAL A 227 23.41 -28.62 -19.54
C VAL A 227 22.39 -28.16 -18.50
N THR A 228 21.12 -28.20 -18.86
CA THR A 228 19.97 -27.80 -18.04
C THR A 228 18.90 -28.88 -18.09
N THR A 229 17.74 -28.68 -17.44
CA THR A 229 16.59 -29.58 -17.54
C THR A 229 15.48 -28.97 -18.38
N ALA A 230 14.62 -29.82 -18.92
CA ALA A 230 13.39 -29.38 -19.58
C ALA A 230 12.54 -28.49 -18.66
N ALA A 231 12.47 -28.80 -17.36
CA ALA A 231 11.77 -27.99 -16.37
C ALA A 231 12.27 -26.52 -16.36
N GLU A 232 13.58 -26.29 -16.32
CA GLU A 232 14.13 -24.93 -16.27
C GLU A 232 13.78 -24.12 -17.53
N LEU A 233 13.86 -24.74 -18.71
CA LEU A 233 13.48 -24.08 -19.97
C LEU A 233 12.00 -23.72 -20.02
N ILE A 234 11.14 -24.64 -19.57
CA ILE A 234 9.70 -24.43 -19.51
C ILE A 234 9.34 -23.31 -18.54
N LEU A 235 9.99 -23.28 -17.37
CA LEU A 235 9.79 -22.23 -16.37
C LEU A 235 10.21 -20.86 -16.89
N VAL A 236 11.35 -20.76 -17.59
CA VAL A 236 11.81 -19.50 -18.20
C VAL A 236 10.84 -19.01 -19.28
N LYS A 237 10.42 -19.91 -20.17
CA LYS A 237 9.44 -19.61 -21.22
C LYS A 237 8.13 -19.08 -20.65
N ASN A 238 7.71 -19.58 -19.49
CA ASN A 238 6.42 -19.28 -18.88
C ASN A 238 6.51 -18.41 -17.61
N HIS A 239 7.60 -17.64 -17.45
CA HIS A 239 7.90 -16.89 -16.21
C HIS A 239 6.73 -16.03 -15.68
N ASN A 240 5.96 -15.38 -16.57
CA ASN A 240 4.80 -14.56 -16.17
C ASN A 240 3.69 -15.37 -15.51
N THR A 241 3.49 -16.61 -15.93
CA THR A 241 2.47 -17.52 -15.37
C THR A 241 2.99 -18.23 -14.13
N VAL A 242 4.28 -18.56 -14.13
CA VAL A 242 4.98 -19.25 -13.04
C VAL A 242 5.04 -18.39 -11.77
N SER A 243 5.11 -17.06 -11.90
CA SER A 243 5.09 -16.15 -10.74
C SER A 243 3.85 -16.32 -9.87
N SER A 244 2.67 -16.60 -10.45
CA SER A 244 1.43 -16.90 -9.72
C SER A 244 1.51 -18.16 -8.85
N CYS A 245 2.49 -19.04 -9.08
CA CYS A 245 2.72 -20.26 -8.31
C CYS A 245 3.77 -20.07 -7.19
N TYR A 246 4.58 -19.01 -7.26
CA TYR A 246 5.59 -18.68 -6.25
C TYR A 246 5.01 -17.73 -5.19
N ASN A 247 4.17 -18.26 -4.32
CA ASN A 247 3.46 -17.50 -3.29
C ASN A 247 3.37 -18.25 -1.96
N LEU A 248 2.90 -17.58 -0.91
CA LEU A 248 2.67 -18.17 0.41
C LEU A 248 1.18 -18.35 0.72
N LEU A 249 0.30 -18.42 -0.27
CA LEU A 249 -1.14 -18.64 -0.09
C LEU A 249 -1.37 -20.05 0.48
N GLY A 250 -0.93 -21.06 -0.26
CA GLY A 250 -1.07 -22.48 0.08
C GLY A 250 0.24 -23.17 0.40
N ASP A 251 0.27 -24.50 0.27
CA ASP A 251 1.43 -25.36 0.59
C ASP A 251 2.47 -25.44 -0.55
N ASN A 252 2.35 -24.63 -1.60
CA ASN A 252 3.19 -24.71 -2.82
C ASN A 252 4.70 -24.71 -2.53
N LEU A 253 5.12 -24.02 -1.47
CA LEU A 253 6.51 -23.88 -1.04
C LEU A 253 6.84 -24.64 0.27
N CYS A 254 6.04 -25.66 0.61
CA CYS A 254 6.21 -26.48 1.83
C CYS A 254 6.63 -27.91 1.50
N ASP A 255 7.27 -28.59 2.45
CA ASP A 255 7.61 -30.03 2.36
C ASP A 255 6.39 -30.95 2.43
N THR A 256 5.27 -30.45 2.93
CA THR A 256 3.99 -31.16 3.07
C THR A 256 3.11 -31.09 1.83
N TYR A 257 3.56 -30.43 0.75
CA TYR A 257 2.77 -30.26 -0.46
C TYR A 257 2.30 -31.61 -1.01
N CYS A 258 0.98 -31.83 -0.94
CA CYS A 258 0.31 -32.95 -1.60
C CYS A 258 -0.42 -32.41 -2.82
N TYR A 259 0.01 -32.84 -4.01
CA TYR A 259 -0.55 -32.46 -5.29
C TYR A 259 -2.08 -32.60 -5.30
N GLY A 260 -2.79 -31.51 -5.59
CA GLY A 260 -4.24 -31.51 -5.66
C GLY A 260 -4.81 -30.25 -6.34
N PRO A 261 -6.04 -30.33 -6.88
CA PRO A 261 -6.72 -29.25 -7.60
C PRO A 261 -7.07 -28.01 -6.74
N ASP A 262 -6.75 -28.07 -5.44
CA ASP A 262 -6.96 -27.02 -4.44
C ASP A 262 -5.65 -26.24 -4.12
N SER A 263 -4.60 -26.36 -4.94
CA SER A 263 -3.43 -25.48 -4.82
C SER A 263 -3.86 -24.03 -4.94
N GLU A 264 -3.63 -23.22 -3.90
CA GLU A 264 -3.91 -21.79 -3.92
C GLU A 264 -2.87 -21.08 -4.80
N VAL A 265 -3.20 -21.01 -6.09
CA VAL A 265 -2.44 -20.29 -7.12
C VAL A 265 -3.11 -18.95 -7.37
N GLU A 266 -2.31 -17.93 -7.64
CA GLU A 266 -2.80 -16.57 -7.77
C GLU A 266 -3.42 -16.33 -9.16
N VAL A 267 -4.67 -16.79 -9.32
CA VAL A 267 -5.47 -16.65 -10.55
C VAL A 267 -6.91 -16.28 -10.22
N TYR A 268 -7.49 -15.43 -11.07
CA TYR A 268 -8.82 -14.84 -10.86
C TYR A 268 -9.66 -14.98 -12.14
N PHE A 269 -10.96 -15.25 -11.98
CA PHE A 269 -11.88 -15.51 -13.09
C PHE A 269 -13.08 -14.58 -12.99
N GLU A 270 -13.40 -13.90 -14.09
CA GLU A 270 -14.58 -13.04 -14.19
C GLU A 270 -15.88 -13.86 -14.09
N GLU A 271 -16.96 -13.22 -13.63
CA GLU A 271 -18.29 -13.81 -13.66
C GLU A 271 -18.66 -14.22 -15.10
N GLY A 272 -18.93 -15.51 -15.31
CA GLY A 272 -19.30 -16.06 -16.61
C GLY A 272 -18.16 -16.73 -17.39
N THR A 273 -16.92 -16.75 -16.86
CA THR A 273 -15.85 -17.59 -17.44
C THR A 273 -16.29 -19.06 -17.51
N LEU A 274 -16.03 -19.72 -18.65
CA LEU A 274 -16.45 -21.09 -18.88
C LEU A 274 -15.74 -22.05 -17.92
N GLN A 275 -16.48 -22.99 -17.32
CA GLN A 275 -15.90 -23.97 -16.40
C GLN A 275 -14.78 -24.81 -17.05
N SER A 276 -14.88 -25.11 -18.36
CA SER A 276 -13.82 -25.80 -19.09
C SER A 276 -12.53 -24.99 -19.17
N GLU A 277 -12.63 -23.67 -19.30
CA GLU A 277 -11.49 -22.75 -19.34
C GLU A 277 -10.83 -22.65 -17.96
N ILE A 278 -11.63 -22.50 -16.90
CA ILE A 278 -11.16 -22.50 -15.51
C ILE A 278 -10.38 -23.80 -15.22
N GLN A 279 -10.93 -24.96 -15.61
CA GLN A 279 -10.27 -26.24 -15.40
C GLN A 279 -8.98 -26.39 -16.20
N SER A 280 -8.96 -25.90 -17.45
CA SER A 280 -7.74 -25.88 -18.27
C SER A 280 -6.64 -25.05 -17.61
N ILE A 281 -6.97 -23.84 -17.12
CA ILE A 281 -6.01 -22.97 -16.46
C ILE A 281 -5.53 -23.58 -15.15
N LYS A 282 -6.43 -24.16 -14.34
CA LYS A 282 -6.04 -24.87 -13.11
C LYS A 282 -5.04 -26.00 -13.36
N LYS A 283 -5.24 -26.81 -14.41
CA LYS A 283 -4.29 -27.86 -14.81
C LYS A 283 -2.93 -27.29 -15.23
N GLN A 284 -2.91 -26.17 -15.95
CA GLN A 284 -1.65 -25.51 -16.31
C GLN A 284 -0.91 -25.02 -15.06
N MET A 285 -1.63 -24.43 -14.09
CA MET A 285 -1.03 -23.98 -12.83
C MET A 285 -0.51 -25.16 -12.00
N GLU A 286 -1.24 -26.28 -11.95
CA GLU A 286 -0.76 -27.52 -11.35
C GLU A 286 0.55 -27.98 -11.98
N PHE A 287 0.64 -27.98 -13.32
CA PHE A 287 1.87 -28.31 -14.02
C PHE A 287 3.05 -27.41 -13.61
N PHE A 288 2.84 -26.09 -13.57
CA PHE A 288 3.90 -25.15 -13.20
C PHE A 288 4.33 -25.27 -11.74
N SER A 289 3.38 -25.46 -10.82
CA SER A 289 3.67 -25.79 -9.43
C SER A 289 4.52 -27.06 -9.32
N ASN A 290 4.23 -28.08 -10.12
CA ASN A 290 5.00 -29.33 -10.14
C ASN A 290 6.43 -29.10 -10.65
N ALA A 291 6.58 -28.36 -11.75
CA ALA A 291 7.89 -28.05 -12.32
C ALA A 291 8.75 -27.19 -11.38
N LEU A 292 8.14 -26.23 -10.69
CA LEU A 292 8.79 -25.43 -9.65
C LEU A 292 9.24 -26.30 -8.48
N ASN A 293 8.33 -27.12 -7.95
CA ASN A 293 8.61 -27.97 -6.80
C ASN A 293 9.74 -28.96 -7.12
N GLU A 294 9.70 -29.65 -8.26
CA GLU A 294 10.79 -30.53 -8.71
C GLU A 294 12.13 -29.79 -8.76
N ARG A 295 12.13 -28.56 -9.30
CA ARG A 295 13.36 -27.73 -9.36
C ARG A 295 13.86 -27.34 -7.98
N PHE A 296 12.99 -27.01 -7.05
CA PHE A 296 13.35 -26.61 -5.69
C PHE A 296 13.77 -27.81 -4.83
N GLN A 297 13.20 -28.99 -5.04
CA GLN A 297 13.57 -30.23 -4.33
C GLN A 297 14.87 -30.84 -4.85
N ALA A 298 15.37 -30.42 -6.02
CA ALA A 298 16.64 -30.88 -6.57
C ALA A 298 17.87 -30.49 -5.71
N SER A 299 17.70 -29.62 -4.72
CA SER A 299 18.74 -29.20 -3.77
C SER A 299 18.12 -28.90 -2.40
N ASP A 300 18.91 -29.09 -1.33
CA ASP A 300 18.53 -28.58 0.00
C ASP A 300 18.65 -27.05 0.11
N CYS A 301 19.34 -26.39 -0.83
CA CYS A 301 19.40 -24.93 -0.88
C CYS A 301 18.01 -24.32 -1.06
N GLY A 302 17.75 -23.18 -0.43
CA GLY A 302 16.45 -22.50 -0.47
C GLY A 302 15.47 -23.00 0.58
N TRP A 303 15.66 -24.21 1.13
CA TRP A 303 14.79 -24.77 2.16
C TRP A 303 15.30 -24.47 3.56
N VAL A 304 14.39 -24.01 4.42
CA VAL A 304 14.67 -23.80 5.84
C VAL A 304 13.72 -24.66 6.67
N ASN A 305 14.22 -25.20 7.78
CA ASN A 305 13.38 -25.95 8.71
C ASN A 305 12.53 -24.99 9.54
N VAL A 306 11.27 -25.36 9.74
CA VAL A 306 10.31 -24.66 10.59
C VAL A 306 10.24 -25.37 11.92
N ILE A 307 10.64 -24.70 12.99
CA ILE A 307 10.79 -25.28 14.33
C ILE A 307 9.92 -24.48 15.31
N PRO A 308 8.66 -24.88 15.54
CA PRO A 308 7.78 -24.22 16.50
C PRO A 308 8.32 -24.33 17.93
N TYR A 309 8.42 -23.19 18.63
CA TYR A 309 8.72 -23.18 20.06
C TYR A 309 7.43 -23.13 20.89
N ASN A 310 6.50 -22.25 20.50
CA ASN A 310 5.16 -22.13 21.09
C ASN A 310 4.17 -21.50 20.07
N GLU A 311 2.95 -21.19 20.51
CA GLU A 311 1.88 -20.62 19.64
C GLU A 311 2.19 -19.24 19.05
N ASN A 312 3.24 -18.55 19.52
CA ASN A 312 3.60 -17.18 19.14
C ASN A 312 5.03 -17.04 18.61
N LEU A 313 5.88 -18.06 18.74
CA LEU A 313 7.29 -18.02 18.38
C LEU A 313 7.69 -19.28 17.60
N ILE A 314 8.20 -19.07 16.39
CA ILE A 314 8.73 -20.11 15.50
C ILE A 314 10.19 -19.75 15.21
N PHE A 315 11.08 -20.75 15.22
CA PHE A 315 12.44 -20.63 14.73
C PHE A 315 12.55 -21.17 13.31
N LEU A 316 13.37 -20.52 12.50
CA LEU A 316 13.80 -21.00 11.19
C LEU A 316 15.26 -21.44 11.28
N SER A 317 15.66 -22.51 10.58
CA SER A 317 17.05 -22.97 10.56
C SER A 317 17.47 -23.52 9.19
N ASP A 318 18.71 -23.24 8.81
CA ASP A 318 19.37 -23.79 7.60
C ASP A 318 20.16 -25.09 7.88
N ASN A 319 20.01 -25.70 9.07
CA ASN A 319 20.81 -26.83 9.58
C ASN A 319 22.31 -26.58 9.77
N SER A 320 22.84 -25.41 9.39
CA SER A 320 24.28 -25.09 9.42
C SER A 320 24.70 -24.32 10.67
N GLY A 321 23.85 -24.28 11.70
CA GLY A 321 24.06 -23.47 12.88
C GLY A 321 23.42 -22.08 12.81
N ASN A 322 22.93 -21.67 11.64
CA ASN A 322 22.26 -20.40 11.49
C ASN A 322 20.76 -20.51 11.76
N TYR A 323 20.18 -19.43 12.26
CA TYR A 323 18.77 -19.36 12.57
C TYR A 323 18.18 -17.98 12.31
N ASP A 324 16.87 -17.93 12.18
CA ASP A 324 16.07 -16.73 12.37
C ASP A 324 14.83 -17.08 13.20
N PHE A 325 13.98 -16.11 13.50
CA PHE A 325 12.72 -16.36 14.19
C PHE A 325 11.59 -15.47 13.69
N LEU A 326 10.37 -15.96 13.90
CA LEU A 326 9.13 -15.31 13.53
C LEU A 326 8.25 -15.16 14.77
N ILE A 327 7.68 -13.97 14.93
CA ILE A 327 6.74 -13.68 16.00
C ILE A 327 5.36 -13.47 15.40
N LYS A 328 4.36 -14.14 15.97
CA LYS A 328 2.96 -13.99 15.56
C LYS A 328 2.53 -12.52 15.59
N ASN A 329 1.89 -12.06 14.52
CA ASN A 329 1.47 -10.66 14.30
C ASN A 329 2.61 -9.63 14.20
N GLN A 330 3.81 -10.03 13.82
CA GLN A 330 4.85 -9.05 13.50
C GLN A 330 4.55 -8.28 12.21
N ARG A 331 5.21 -7.13 12.06
CA ARG A 331 5.14 -6.25 10.88
C ARG A 331 6.54 -6.05 10.33
N ASP A 332 6.64 -5.92 9.01
CA ASP A 332 7.90 -5.64 8.31
C ASP A 332 8.29 -4.15 8.38
N LYS A 333 7.29 -3.27 8.46
CA LYS A 333 7.43 -1.82 8.40
C LYS A 333 6.77 -1.14 9.59
N VAL A 334 7.24 0.06 9.90
CA VAL A 334 6.58 0.97 10.84
C VAL A 334 5.35 1.57 10.17
N PHE A 335 4.21 1.59 10.86
CA PHE A 335 3.05 2.33 10.41
C PHE A 335 3.31 3.84 10.42
N SER A 336 3.11 4.49 9.27
CA SER A 336 3.15 5.95 9.21
C SER A 336 1.80 6.53 9.59
N HIS A 337 1.75 7.17 10.75
CA HIS A 337 0.58 7.99 11.12
C HIS A 337 0.51 9.32 10.36
N GLN A 338 1.57 9.67 9.61
CA GLN A 338 1.75 10.98 9.02
C GLN A 338 1.37 11.01 7.54
N ILE A 339 0.08 10.87 7.24
CA ILE A 339 -0.44 10.81 5.86
C ILE A 339 -0.45 12.18 5.15
N TYR A 340 -0.36 13.27 5.92
CA TYR A 340 -0.36 14.65 5.40
C TYR A 340 0.93 15.41 5.75
N GLY A 341 2.07 14.72 5.90
CA GLY A 341 3.34 15.39 6.25
C GLY A 341 3.21 16.24 7.52
N ASP A 342 3.97 17.30 7.71
CA ASP A 342 3.90 18.08 8.97
C ASP A 342 2.62 18.94 9.13
N TYR A 343 1.63 18.83 8.24
CA TYR A 343 0.44 19.69 8.22
C TYR A 343 -0.65 19.29 9.22
N LEU A 344 -0.83 17.99 9.48
CA LEU A 344 -1.86 17.48 10.38
C LEU A 344 -1.30 16.40 11.28
N LYS A 345 -1.43 16.54 12.59
CA LYS A 345 -1.12 15.41 13.46
C LYS A 345 -2.26 14.40 13.37
N ARG A 346 -1.95 13.17 13.74
CA ARG A 346 -2.92 12.07 13.76
C ARG A 346 -4.27 12.40 14.43
N ALA A 347 -4.27 13.03 15.60
CA ALA A 347 -5.54 13.26 16.30
C ALA A 347 -6.40 14.34 15.63
N ASP A 348 -5.88 15.02 14.62
CA ASP A 348 -6.58 16.04 13.85
C ASP A 348 -7.13 15.45 12.54
N ILE A 349 -6.92 14.15 12.28
CA ILE A 349 -7.46 13.44 11.12
C ILE A 349 -8.95 13.11 11.40
N PRO A 350 -9.89 13.59 10.56
CA PRO A 350 -11.32 13.31 10.70
C PRO A 350 -11.71 11.83 10.58
N SER A 351 -12.89 11.52 11.11
CA SER A 351 -13.55 10.19 11.06
C SER A 351 -13.77 9.69 9.62
N PHE A 352 -14.04 10.60 8.68
CA PHE A 352 -14.39 10.23 7.31
C PHE A 352 -13.19 9.84 6.41
N ILE A 353 -11.94 10.01 6.88
CA ILE A 353 -10.73 9.66 6.11
C ILE A 353 -10.51 8.15 6.16
N GLU A 354 -11.29 7.44 5.35
CA GLU A 354 -11.45 6.00 5.48
C GLU A 354 -10.20 5.19 5.12
N ASP A 355 -9.48 5.55 4.05
CA ASP A 355 -8.23 4.90 3.66
C ASP A 355 -7.21 4.84 4.82
N TYR A 356 -7.11 5.94 5.59
CA TYR A 356 -6.26 5.97 6.77
C TYR A 356 -6.78 5.07 7.90
N ARG A 357 -8.08 5.10 8.16
CA ARG A 357 -8.69 4.31 9.22
C ARG A 357 -8.57 2.82 8.93
N PHE A 358 -8.79 2.42 7.69
CA PHE A 358 -8.66 1.04 7.25
C PHE A 358 -7.21 0.58 7.35
N LYS A 359 -6.24 1.32 6.79
CA LYS A 359 -4.79 1.00 6.96
C LYS A 359 -4.37 0.92 8.42
N ARG A 360 -4.90 1.79 9.28
CA ARG A 360 -4.63 1.79 10.72
C ARG A 360 -5.22 0.55 11.39
N TRP A 361 -6.48 0.23 11.13
CA TRP A 361 -7.13 -0.99 11.64
C TRP A 361 -6.37 -2.22 11.17
N GLU A 362 -6.04 -2.28 9.88
CA GLU A 362 -5.29 -3.37 9.30
C GLU A 362 -3.94 -3.52 10.01
N TYR A 363 -3.19 -2.44 10.25
CA TYR A 363 -1.90 -2.54 10.92
C TYR A 363 -2.00 -2.97 12.39
N PHE A 364 -2.90 -2.36 13.18
CA PHE A 364 -2.90 -2.49 14.64
C PHE A 364 -3.88 -3.53 15.18
N ASN A 365 -4.98 -3.79 14.48
CA ASN A 365 -6.10 -4.58 14.97
C ASN A 365 -6.20 -5.92 14.25
N TYR A 366 -5.98 -5.94 12.94
CA TYR A 366 -6.13 -7.15 12.16
C TYR A 366 -5.07 -8.22 12.51
N LYS A 367 -5.55 -9.46 12.60
CA LYS A 367 -4.81 -10.67 12.93
C LYS A 367 -5.25 -11.78 11.99
N GLY A 368 -4.43 -12.10 11.01
CA GLY A 368 -4.72 -13.11 10.00
C GLY A 368 -3.63 -13.13 8.94
N ASN A 369 -3.94 -13.72 7.78
CA ASN A 369 -3.05 -13.78 6.63
C ASN A 369 -3.49 -12.76 5.58
N ARG A 370 -2.79 -11.63 5.50
CA ARG A 370 -3.14 -10.56 4.55
C ARG A 370 -2.96 -10.95 3.10
N GLU A 371 -1.98 -11.80 2.80
CA GLU A 371 -1.74 -12.28 1.44
C GLU A 371 -2.93 -13.13 0.98
N LEU A 372 -3.37 -14.06 1.84
CA LEU A 372 -4.56 -14.87 1.61
C LEU A 372 -5.83 -14.02 1.52
N ASP A 373 -6.05 -13.08 2.44
CA ASP A 373 -7.25 -12.25 2.41
C ASP A 373 -7.26 -11.29 1.20
N SER A 374 -6.10 -10.83 0.73
CA SER A 374 -5.99 -10.09 -0.53
C SER A 374 -6.36 -10.97 -1.73
N HIS A 375 -5.89 -12.20 -1.76
CA HIS A 375 -6.25 -13.17 -2.79
C HIS A 375 -7.76 -13.48 -2.79
N LEU A 376 -8.35 -13.71 -1.61
CA LEU A 376 -9.79 -13.95 -1.47
C LEU A 376 -10.62 -12.71 -1.84
N ALA A 377 -10.15 -11.51 -1.54
CA ALA A 377 -10.79 -10.27 -1.95
C ALA A 377 -10.81 -10.09 -3.48
N GLU A 378 -9.71 -10.43 -4.16
CA GLU A 378 -9.63 -10.46 -5.62
C GLU A 378 -10.61 -11.48 -6.22
N GLN A 379 -10.60 -12.72 -5.72
CA GLN A 379 -11.57 -13.74 -6.14
C GLN A 379 -13.01 -13.26 -5.95
N HIS A 380 -13.31 -12.68 -4.79
CA HIS A 380 -14.63 -12.14 -4.49
C HIS A 380 -15.01 -10.99 -5.43
N TYR A 381 -14.09 -10.09 -5.78
CA TYR A 381 -14.35 -8.99 -6.70
C TYR A 381 -14.79 -9.49 -8.08
N TYR A 382 -14.02 -10.40 -8.69
CA TYR A 382 -14.33 -10.91 -10.02
C TYR A 382 -15.54 -11.84 -10.05
N ALA A 383 -15.74 -12.64 -9.00
CA ALA A 383 -16.92 -13.51 -8.87
C ALA A 383 -18.25 -12.74 -8.72
N ASN A 384 -18.20 -11.46 -8.33
CA ASN A 384 -19.38 -10.60 -8.16
C ASN A 384 -19.49 -9.51 -9.25
N GLY A 385 -19.04 -9.81 -10.47
CA GLY A 385 -19.22 -8.93 -11.64
C GLY A 385 -18.20 -7.79 -11.78
N GLY A 386 -17.12 -7.82 -10.99
CA GLY A 386 -15.95 -6.95 -11.19
C GLY A 386 -15.23 -7.26 -12.50
N LEU A 387 -14.67 -6.24 -13.16
CA LEU A 387 -13.98 -6.36 -14.45
C LEU A 387 -12.64 -5.62 -14.39
N THR A 388 -11.66 -6.02 -15.19
CA THR A 388 -10.35 -5.32 -15.21
C THR A 388 -10.49 -3.83 -15.55
N LYS A 389 -11.45 -3.46 -16.41
CA LYS A 389 -11.68 -2.07 -16.83
C LYS A 389 -12.20 -1.13 -15.73
N ASN A 390 -12.84 -1.67 -14.69
CA ASN A 390 -13.38 -0.91 -13.56
C ASN A 390 -12.74 -1.34 -12.23
N TYR A 391 -11.54 -1.91 -12.30
CA TYR A 391 -10.79 -2.36 -11.13
C TYR A 391 -10.45 -1.17 -10.22
N PRO A 392 -11.00 -1.11 -8.99
CA PRO A 392 -10.86 0.06 -8.12
C PRO A 392 -9.53 0.11 -7.38
N GLY A 393 -8.71 -0.94 -7.50
CA GLY A 393 -7.45 -1.12 -6.79
C GLY A 393 -7.56 -2.13 -5.65
N GLN A 394 -6.47 -2.87 -5.42
CA GLN A 394 -6.38 -3.96 -4.43
C GLN A 394 -6.81 -3.53 -3.03
N HIS A 395 -6.44 -2.31 -2.63
CA HIS A 395 -6.80 -1.78 -1.32
C HIS A 395 -8.31 -1.62 -1.13
N VAL A 396 -9.02 -1.17 -2.17
CA VAL A 396 -10.46 -0.91 -2.11
C VAL A 396 -11.24 -2.21 -2.07
N ILE A 397 -10.86 -3.19 -2.90
CA ILE A 397 -11.52 -4.50 -2.87
C ILE A 397 -11.27 -5.24 -1.56
N LEU A 398 -10.07 -5.11 -0.97
CA LEU A 398 -9.73 -5.72 0.32
C LEU A 398 -10.54 -5.09 1.44
N GLN A 399 -10.68 -3.77 1.46
CA GLN A 399 -11.54 -3.07 2.40
C GLN A 399 -12.99 -3.59 2.28
N ASN A 400 -13.54 -3.60 1.07
CA ASN A 400 -14.90 -4.08 0.82
C ASN A 400 -15.08 -5.54 1.26
N TYR A 401 -14.08 -6.39 1.02
CA TYR A 401 -14.11 -7.79 1.44
C TYR A 401 -14.24 -7.92 2.97
N TYR A 402 -13.46 -7.15 3.73
CA TYR A 402 -13.57 -7.13 5.19
C TYR A 402 -14.85 -6.48 5.71
N GLU A 403 -15.42 -5.53 4.98
CA GLU A 403 -16.74 -4.96 5.32
C GLU A 403 -17.85 -6.00 5.13
N VAL A 404 -17.79 -6.75 4.03
CA VAL A 404 -18.76 -7.83 3.72
C VAL A 404 -18.62 -8.99 4.70
N SER A 405 -17.40 -9.36 5.10
CA SER A 405 -17.18 -10.41 6.11
C SER A 405 -17.55 -9.98 7.53
N GLY A 406 -17.68 -8.67 7.78
CA GLY A 406 -17.93 -8.08 9.09
C GLY A 406 -16.68 -7.94 9.97
N ASP A 407 -15.49 -8.19 9.43
CA ASP A 407 -14.21 -8.03 10.14
C ASP A 407 -13.83 -6.55 10.31
N TYR A 408 -14.22 -5.72 9.33
CA TYR A 408 -14.04 -4.28 9.36
C TYR A 408 -15.37 -3.55 9.33
N ILE A 409 -15.48 -2.49 10.13
CA ILE A 409 -16.66 -1.64 10.19
C ILE A 409 -16.24 -0.22 9.84
N THR A 410 -16.68 0.24 8.68
CA THR A 410 -16.56 1.63 8.22
C THR A 410 -17.24 2.56 9.22
N GLU A 411 -16.69 3.75 9.44
CA GLU A 411 -17.40 4.73 10.26
C GLU A 411 -18.65 5.24 9.51
N SER A 412 -19.79 5.17 10.19
CA SER A 412 -21.05 5.71 9.67
C SER A 412 -20.89 7.20 9.40
N ARG A 413 -21.27 7.62 8.19
CA ARG A 413 -21.42 9.05 7.83
C ARG A 413 -22.75 9.63 8.30
N SER A 414 -23.56 8.80 8.96
CA SER A 414 -24.90 9.15 9.39
C SER A 414 -25.02 9.31 10.89
N SER A 415 -25.92 10.19 11.32
CA SER A 415 -26.30 10.39 12.72
C SER A 415 -27.78 10.73 12.81
N ASN A 416 -28.42 10.31 13.91
CA ASN A 416 -29.78 10.73 14.26
C ASN A 416 -29.82 12.09 14.98
N LYS A 417 -28.66 12.59 15.42
CA LYS A 417 -28.53 13.87 16.13
C LYS A 417 -28.70 15.02 15.14
N ARG A 418 -29.53 16.01 15.49
CA ARG A 418 -29.71 17.25 14.72
C ARG A 418 -28.90 18.36 15.37
N LEU A 419 -27.86 18.83 14.68
CA LEU A 419 -27.06 19.96 15.13
C LEU A 419 -27.79 21.28 14.88
N HIS A 420 -27.68 22.20 15.83
CA HIS A 420 -28.21 23.55 15.69
C HIS A 420 -27.52 24.28 14.52
N GLY A 421 -28.27 25.06 13.76
CA GLY A 421 -27.76 25.81 12.60
C GLY A 421 -27.65 25.00 11.30
N PHE A 422 -27.74 23.67 11.34
CA PHE A 422 -27.73 22.84 10.14
C PHE A 422 -29.13 22.78 9.50
N LYS A 423 -29.18 22.94 8.18
CA LYS A 423 -30.38 22.85 7.35
C LYS A 423 -30.55 21.44 6.79
N LYS A 424 -31.78 20.94 6.83
CA LYS A 424 -32.12 19.64 6.24
C LYS A 424 -32.32 19.79 4.73
N ILE A 425 -31.53 19.07 3.94
CA ILE A 425 -31.61 19.05 2.47
C ILE A 425 -31.86 17.62 2.01
N LYS A 426 -32.90 17.44 1.19
CA LYS A 426 -33.25 16.14 0.62
C LYS A 426 -32.57 15.99 -0.74
N LEU A 427 -31.66 15.04 -0.85
CA LEU A 427 -31.11 14.58 -2.13
C LEU A 427 -31.85 13.30 -2.57
N ALA A 428 -31.62 12.83 -3.79
CA ALA A 428 -32.37 11.71 -4.37
C ALA A 428 -32.39 10.46 -3.49
N GLU A 429 -31.22 10.06 -2.96
CA GLU A 429 -31.03 8.80 -2.23
C GLU A 429 -30.76 8.99 -0.72
N LYS A 430 -30.59 10.24 -0.27
CA LYS A 430 -30.20 10.54 1.11
C LYS A 430 -30.69 11.90 1.60
N GLU A 431 -30.78 12.04 2.91
CA GLU A 431 -31.07 13.31 3.58
C GLU A 431 -29.79 13.83 4.24
N LEU A 432 -29.37 15.03 3.87
CA LEU A 432 -28.21 15.70 4.45
C LEU A 432 -28.67 16.77 5.45
N MET A 433 -27.89 16.92 6.51
CA MET A 433 -27.87 18.12 7.33
C MET A 433 -26.65 18.93 6.90
N VAL A 434 -26.84 20.18 6.49
CA VAL A 434 -25.77 21.04 5.92
C VAL A 434 -25.70 22.35 6.70
N SER A 435 -24.51 22.78 7.10
CA SER A 435 -24.29 24.05 7.80
C SER A 435 -24.30 25.25 6.85
N GLU A 436 -24.43 26.45 7.41
CA GLU A 436 -23.94 27.66 6.73
C GLU A 436 -22.40 27.64 6.59
N LEU A 437 -21.83 28.65 5.93
CA LEU A 437 -20.38 28.84 5.91
C LEU A 437 -19.87 28.97 7.35
N ILE A 438 -18.80 28.23 7.65
CA ILE A 438 -18.13 28.37 8.93
C ILE A 438 -17.54 29.78 9.02
N THR A 439 -17.85 30.46 10.12
CA THR A 439 -17.57 31.88 10.33
C THR A 439 -16.17 32.10 10.91
N ILE A 440 -15.67 33.33 10.80
CA ILE A 440 -14.39 33.72 11.41
C ILE A 440 -14.45 33.52 12.94
N ASP A 441 -15.57 33.82 13.59
CA ASP A 441 -15.76 33.57 15.02
C ASP A 441 -15.61 32.09 15.39
N GLU A 442 -16.22 31.19 14.62
CA GLU A 442 -16.13 29.75 14.86
C GLU A 442 -14.70 29.21 14.68
N ILE A 443 -13.96 29.69 13.67
CA ILE A 443 -12.54 29.34 13.51
C ILE A 443 -11.68 29.89 14.65
N ASN A 444 -11.92 31.12 15.08
CA ASN A 444 -11.19 31.70 16.20
C ASN A 444 -11.42 30.92 17.50
N ASP A 445 -12.66 30.49 17.77
CA ASP A 445 -12.99 29.66 18.92
C ASP A 445 -12.30 28.29 18.84
N PHE A 446 -12.31 27.64 17.66
CA PHE A 446 -11.57 26.41 17.41
C PHE A 446 -10.07 26.56 17.70
N LEU A 447 -9.42 27.58 17.14
CA LEU A 447 -7.97 27.80 17.31
C LEU A 447 -7.62 28.11 18.77
N HIS A 448 -8.52 28.80 19.49
CA HIS A 448 -8.36 29.07 20.91
C HIS A 448 -8.44 27.79 21.75
N LYS A 449 -9.47 26.97 21.53
CA LYS A 449 -9.69 25.72 22.28
C LYS A 449 -8.68 24.63 21.90
N ASN A 450 -8.26 24.55 20.64
CA ASN A 450 -7.28 23.61 20.13
C ASN A 450 -5.89 24.25 20.00
N HIS A 451 -5.39 24.81 21.10
CA HIS A 451 -4.09 25.50 21.16
C HIS A 451 -2.90 24.64 20.70
N GLU A 452 -2.96 23.32 20.89
CA GLU A 452 -1.90 22.41 20.44
C GLU A 452 -1.81 22.35 18.91
N TYR A 453 -2.96 22.32 18.23
CA TYR A 453 -3.01 22.42 16.77
C TYR A 453 -2.48 23.78 16.33
N PHE A 454 -3.01 24.88 16.89
CA PHE A 454 -2.62 26.24 16.51
C PHE A 454 -1.12 26.48 16.63
N ALA A 455 -0.48 25.98 17.71
CA ALA A 455 0.95 26.12 17.94
C ALA A 455 1.83 25.35 16.93
N THR A 456 1.31 24.34 16.24
CA THR A 456 2.05 23.49 15.30
C THR A 456 1.59 23.60 13.85
N ARG A 457 0.58 24.45 13.59
CA ARG A 457 -0.02 24.69 12.29
C ARG A 457 1.01 25.09 11.23
N LYS A 458 0.76 24.67 9.99
CA LYS A 458 1.52 25.00 8.77
C LYS A 458 0.59 25.57 7.68
N GLY A 459 1.17 26.20 6.65
CA GLY A 459 0.44 26.87 5.57
C GLY A 459 0.24 28.37 5.81
N ASP A 460 -0.49 29.02 4.90
CA ASP A 460 -0.71 30.48 4.89
C ASP A 460 -1.14 31.03 6.26
N SER A 461 -0.69 32.24 6.59
CA SER A 461 -1.11 32.94 7.81
C SER A 461 -2.62 33.26 7.77
N LEU A 462 -3.36 32.77 8.78
CA LEU A 462 -4.81 33.01 8.90
C LEU A 462 -5.19 34.43 9.37
N PRO A 463 -4.50 35.07 10.33
CA PRO A 463 -4.92 36.36 10.85
C PRO A 463 -5.09 37.46 9.78
N PRO A 464 -4.20 37.61 8.78
CA PRO A 464 -4.40 38.62 7.72
C PRO A 464 -5.65 38.38 6.88
N LEU A 465 -6.08 37.12 6.76
CA LEU A 465 -7.20 36.69 5.91
C LEU A 465 -8.53 36.61 6.65
N ASN A 466 -8.52 36.74 7.97
CA ASN A 466 -9.70 36.69 8.84
C ASN A 466 -9.75 37.95 9.73
N SER A 467 -9.26 39.07 9.21
CA SER A 467 -9.07 40.35 9.92
C SER A 467 -10.29 41.29 9.82
N GLU A 468 -11.38 40.85 9.22
CA GLU A 468 -12.61 41.64 9.04
C GLU A 468 -13.17 42.16 10.36
N CYS A 469 -13.77 43.35 10.37
CA CYS A 469 -14.38 43.90 11.59
C CYS A 469 -15.58 43.06 12.04
N TYR A 470 -16.42 42.62 11.09
CA TYR A 470 -17.53 41.72 11.36
C TYR A 470 -17.06 40.27 11.23
N LYS A 471 -17.09 39.53 12.34
CA LYS A 471 -16.55 38.16 12.44
C LYS A 471 -17.57 37.05 12.13
N GLY A 472 -18.82 37.42 11.83
CA GLY A 472 -19.82 36.50 11.29
C GLY A 472 -19.67 36.20 9.79
N LEU A 473 -18.68 36.78 9.12
CA LEU A 473 -18.35 36.45 7.72
C LEU A 473 -17.67 35.08 7.62
N ALA A 474 -17.70 34.50 6.43
CA ALA A 474 -17.07 33.23 6.14
C ALA A 474 -15.55 33.26 6.42
N ALA A 475 -15.08 32.28 7.17
CA ALA A 475 -13.66 32.12 7.46
C ALA A 475 -12.90 31.69 6.21
N THR A 476 -11.67 32.16 6.08
CA THR A 476 -10.71 31.74 5.07
C THR A 476 -9.70 30.78 5.70
N CYS A 477 -9.55 29.58 5.14
CA CYS A 477 -8.77 28.48 5.72
C CYS A 477 -8.02 27.68 4.64
N THR A 478 -6.91 27.04 5.02
CA THR A 478 -6.28 26.00 4.19
C THR A 478 -7.10 24.71 4.30
N PHE A 479 -6.91 23.76 3.39
CA PHE A 479 -7.60 22.47 3.48
C PHE A 479 -7.24 21.71 4.77
N TYR A 480 -6.00 21.83 5.25
CA TYR A 480 -5.56 21.17 6.48
C TYR A 480 -6.20 21.80 7.74
N ASP A 481 -6.46 23.11 7.74
CA ASP A 481 -7.25 23.77 8.78
C ASP A 481 -8.67 23.19 8.84
N VAL A 482 -9.27 22.99 7.67
CA VAL A 482 -10.62 22.43 7.55
C VAL A 482 -10.67 21.01 8.11
N LEU A 483 -9.71 20.15 7.76
CA LEU A 483 -9.64 18.80 8.31
C LEU A 483 -9.45 18.81 9.83
N ALA A 484 -8.54 19.64 10.35
CA ALA A 484 -8.33 19.76 11.80
C ALA A 484 -9.58 20.27 12.53
N TYR A 485 -10.28 21.24 11.94
CA TYR A 485 -11.54 21.76 12.44
C TYR A 485 -12.60 20.66 12.50
N ILE A 486 -12.76 19.88 11.43
CA ILE A 486 -13.71 18.77 11.39
C ILE A 486 -13.37 17.76 12.50
N GLY A 487 -12.12 17.27 12.56
CA GLY A 487 -11.73 16.28 13.57
C GLY A 487 -11.88 16.78 15.02
N TRP A 488 -11.83 18.09 15.26
CA TRP A 488 -12.19 18.71 16.54
C TRP A 488 -13.71 18.77 16.74
N ALA A 489 -14.45 19.29 15.77
CA ALA A 489 -15.90 19.45 15.84
C ALA A 489 -16.64 18.11 16.02
N GLU A 490 -16.14 17.03 15.41
CA GLU A 490 -16.67 15.67 15.60
C GLU A 490 -16.57 15.22 17.06
N LYS A 491 -15.47 15.56 17.76
CA LYS A 491 -15.30 15.22 19.17
C LYS A 491 -16.22 16.04 20.08
N GLU A 492 -16.41 17.31 19.77
CA GLU A 492 -17.30 18.20 20.53
C GLU A 492 -18.78 17.80 20.35
N THR A 493 -19.15 17.41 19.13
CA THR A 493 -20.55 17.16 18.77
C THR A 493 -20.95 15.70 18.82
N ASN A 494 -20.00 14.77 18.74
CA ASN A 494 -20.23 13.34 18.54
C ASN A 494 -21.10 13.06 17.29
N VAL A 495 -20.86 13.78 16.20
CA VAL A 495 -21.49 13.63 14.88
C VAL A 495 -20.40 13.47 13.82
N PRO A 496 -20.54 12.55 12.84
CA PRO A 496 -19.56 12.31 11.79
C PRO A 496 -19.64 13.40 10.72
N LEU A 497 -18.92 14.50 10.95
CA LEU A 497 -18.93 15.69 10.11
C LEU A 497 -17.95 15.53 8.95
N ARG A 498 -18.31 16.07 7.80
CA ARG A 498 -17.46 16.09 6.60
C ARG A 498 -17.80 17.28 5.71
N LEU A 499 -17.01 17.48 4.67
CA LEU A 499 -17.36 18.40 3.58
C LEU A 499 -18.40 17.77 2.65
N LEU A 500 -19.10 18.62 1.88
CA LEU A 500 -19.90 18.17 0.75
C LEU A 500 -18.97 17.59 -0.33
N ALA A 501 -19.34 16.45 -0.90
CA ALA A 501 -18.75 15.96 -2.13
C ALA A 501 -19.16 16.86 -3.30
N TYR A 502 -18.42 16.81 -4.41
CA TYR A 502 -18.68 17.65 -5.57
C TYR A 502 -20.13 17.55 -6.09
N ASP A 503 -20.63 16.33 -6.30
CA ASP A 503 -22.00 16.13 -6.77
C ASP A 503 -23.05 16.56 -5.73
N GLU A 504 -22.75 16.44 -4.44
CA GLU A 504 -23.62 16.92 -3.37
C GLU A 504 -23.67 18.45 -3.34
N TYR A 505 -22.52 19.12 -3.49
CA TYR A 505 -22.45 20.58 -3.55
C TYR A 505 -23.28 21.11 -4.72
N LEU A 506 -23.10 20.51 -5.90
CA LEU A 506 -23.87 20.82 -7.11
C LEU A 506 -25.39 20.63 -6.91
N ALA A 507 -25.80 19.52 -6.29
CA ALA A 507 -27.20 19.24 -6.00
C ALA A 507 -27.78 20.23 -4.97
N VAL A 508 -27.03 20.54 -3.91
CA VAL A 508 -27.39 21.58 -2.91
C VAL A 508 -27.53 22.95 -3.56
N ARG A 509 -26.71 23.24 -4.58
CA ARG A 509 -26.77 24.46 -5.39
C ARG A 509 -27.83 24.45 -6.49
N GLY A 510 -28.49 23.32 -6.74
CA GLY A 510 -29.38 23.14 -7.88
C GLY A 510 -28.71 23.39 -9.23
N ASN A 511 -27.38 23.25 -9.32
CA ASN A 511 -26.56 23.58 -10.49
C ASN A 511 -26.69 25.04 -10.98
N GLU A 512 -27.10 25.97 -10.11
CA GLU A 512 -27.26 27.38 -10.48
C GLU A 512 -26.00 28.19 -10.19
N VAL A 513 -25.61 29.01 -11.18
CA VAL A 513 -24.53 29.99 -11.07
C VAL A 513 -25.05 31.31 -10.50
N GLY A 514 -24.18 32.03 -9.79
CA GLY A 514 -24.45 33.38 -9.28
C GLY A 514 -24.42 34.44 -10.38
N LYS A 515 -24.90 35.65 -10.08
CA LYS A 515 -24.92 36.76 -11.06
C LYS A 515 -23.51 37.19 -11.43
N SER A 516 -22.56 37.06 -10.51
CA SER A 516 -21.16 37.41 -10.72
C SER A 516 -20.41 36.40 -11.60
N ALA A 517 -20.99 35.24 -11.92
CA ALA A 517 -20.34 34.18 -12.70
C ALA A 517 -19.85 34.66 -14.07
N HIS A 518 -20.62 35.54 -14.73
CA HIS A 518 -20.31 36.09 -16.05
C HIS A 518 -19.61 37.45 -16.02
N SER A 519 -19.20 37.92 -14.83
CA SER A 519 -18.53 39.21 -14.69
C SER A 519 -17.09 39.13 -15.21
N ASN A 520 -16.76 39.98 -16.19
CA ASN A 520 -15.38 40.21 -16.64
C ASN A 520 -14.62 41.21 -15.75
N LYS A 521 -15.19 41.64 -14.63
CA LYS A 521 -14.48 42.51 -13.68
C LYS A 521 -13.33 41.72 -13.06
N GLY A 522 -12.22 42.41 -12.78
CA GLY A 522 -11.11 41.84 -12.00
C GLY A 522 -11.55 41.42 -10.59
N SER A 523 -10.59 40.98 -9.77
CA SER A 523 -10.83 40.62 -8.36
C SER A 523 -11.72 41.62 -7.64
N ASP A 524 -12.80 41.12 -7.04
CA ASP A 524 -13.69 41.87 -6.15
C ASP A 524 -13.18 41.89 -4.70
N MET A 525 -12.14 41.11 -4.40
CA MET A 525 -11.36 41.17 -3.17
C MET A 525 -10.31 42.29 -3.23
N THR A 526 -10.06 42.92 -2.09
CA THR A 526 -9.10 44.02 -1.96
C THR A 526 -7.98 43.64 -1.00
N PHE A 527 -6.73 43.86 -1.42
CA PHE A 527 -5.58 43.74 -0.53
C PHE A 527 -5.35 45.05 0.21
N HIS A 528 -5.09 44.98 1.50
CA HIS A 528 -4.69 46.13 2.31
C HIS A 528 -3.34 45.86 2.95
N THR A 529 -2.44 46.81 2.80
CA THR A 529 -1.17 46.84 3.51
C THR A 529 -1.37 47.18 5.00
N PRO A 530 -0.39 46.91 5.87
CA PRO A 530 -0.45 47.31 7.28
C PRO A 530 -0.64 48.82 7.52
N ASP A 531 -0.15 49.67 6.62
CA ASP A 531 -0.33 51.13 6.66
C ASP A 531 -1.65 51.62 6.01
N GLY A 532 -2.50 50.70 5.54
CA GLY A 532 -3.85 50.99 5.06
C GLY A 532 -3.98 51.29 3.57
N ARG A 533 -2.88 51.23 2.80
CA ARG A 533 -2.91 51.32 1.33
C ARG A 533 -3.70 50.14 0.75
N GLN A 534 -4.51 50.43 -0.27
CA GLN A 534 -5.37 49.44 -0.92
C GLN A 534 -4.84 49.08 -2.31
N TYR A 535 -4.91 47.79 -2.65
CA TYR A 535 -4.73 47.28 -4.00
C TYR A 535 -6.03 46.59 -4.45
N PRO A 536 -6.80 47.20 -5.37
CA PRO A 536 -7.95 46.55 -5.98
C PRO A 536 -7.44 45.42 -6.88
N GLY A 537 -7.65 44.18 -6.44
CA GLY A 537 -7.08 42.98 -7.06
C GLY A 537 -5.62 42.72 -6.73
N HIS A 538 -4.93 41.94 -7.58
CA HIS A 538 -3.61 41.41 -7.23
C HIS A 538 -2.57 42.54 -7.09
N PRO A 539 -1.81 42.60 -5.98
CA PRO A 539 -0.82 43.64 -5.77
C PRO A 539 0.38 43.48 -6.73
N PRO A 540 1.19 44.54 -6.95
CA PRO A 540 2.43 44.42 -7.73
C PRO A 540 3.41 43.42 -7.08
N TYR A 541 4.37 42.94 -7.86
CA TYR A 541 5.41 42.03 -7.35
C TYR A 541 6.15 42.67 -6.16
N MET A 542 6.26 41.93 -5.07
CA MET A 542 6.93 42.32 -3.83
C MET A 542 7.60 41.09 -3.19
N ASN A 543 8.44 41.30 -2.19
CA ASN A 543 9.03 40.18 -1.47
C ASN A 543 7.98 39.41 -0.66
N GLU A 544 8.30 38.18 -0.29
CA GLU A 544 7.39 37.26 0.41
C GLU A 544 6.89 37.84 1.74
N SER A 545 7.78 38.43 2.55
CA SER A 545 7.38 39.03 3.83
C SER A 545 6.37 40.17 3.70
N ASP A 546 6.53 41.01 2.68
CA ASP A 546 5.61 42.12 2.41
C ASP A 546 4.27 41.59 1.91
N PHE A 547 4.28 40.57 1.04
CA PHE A 547 3.07 39.93 0.55
C PHE A 547 2.31 39.22 1.69
N ASP A 548 3.01 38.52 2.57
CA ASP A 548 2.44 37.80 3.70
C ASP A 548 1.78 38.75 4.70
N ALA A 549 2.34 39.95 4.89
CA ALA A 549 1.78 40.97 5.76
C ALA A 549 0.47 41.60 5.22
N LEU A 550 0.17 41.46 3.92
CA LEU A 550 -1.07 41.99 3.36
C LEU A 550 -2.29 41.28 3.94
N THR A 551 -3.33 42.05 4.26
CA THR A 551 -4.66 41.51 4.52
C THR A 551 -5.45 41.43 3.22
N LEU A 552 -6.21 40.35 3.01
CA LEU A 552 -7.17 40.25 1.91
C LEU A 552 -8.56 40.34 2.51
N ARG A 553 -9.39 41.25 2.01
CA ARG A 553 -10.72 41.53 2.58
C ARG A 553 -11.82 41.33 1.55
N PHE A 554 -12.99 40.90 2.04
CA PHE A 554 -14.23 40.93 1.27
C PHE A 554 -14.57 42.35 0.83
N PRO A 555 -15.32 42.53 -0.28
CA PRO A 555 -15.87 43.83 -0.65
C PRO A 555 -16.79 44.36 0.45
N GLU A 556 -16.87 45.69 0.59
CA GLU A 556 -17.73 46.33 1.60
C GLU A 556 -19.20 45.91 1.46
N ASN A 557 -19.67 45.74 0.23
CA ASN A 557 -21.00 45.22 -0.09
C ASN A 557 -20.88 43.80 -0.63
N LEU A 558 -20.67 42.83 0.27
CA LEU A 558 -20.69 41.42 -0.07
C LEU A 558 -22.10 41.00 -0.50
N THR A 559 -22.21 40.40 -1.68
CA THR A 559 -23.48 39.93 -2.23
C THR A 559 -23.60 38.43 -2.07
N ASN A 560 -24.76 37.98 -1.60
CA ASN A 560 -25.12 36.58 -1.44
C ASN A 560 -26.38 36.25 -2.24
N PHE A 561 -26.63 34.97 -2.48
CA PHE A 561 -27.92 34.45 -2.92
C PHE A 561 -28.28 33.19 -2.13
N GLU A 562 -29.57 32.94 -2.00
CA GLU A 562 -30.09 31.80 -1.25
C GLU A 562 -30.42 30.63 -2.18
N LYS A 563 -30.04 29.42 -1.77
CA LYS A 563 -30.54 28.18 -2.38
C LYS A 563 -30.75 27.12 -1.31
N ASN A 564 -31.90 26.44 -1.35
CA ASN A 564 -32.24 25.38 -0.38
C ASN A 564 -32.13 25.84 1.10
N GLY A 565 -32.41 27.11 1.38
CA GLY A 565 -32.31 27.68 2.72
C GLY A 565 -30.89 27.90 3.23
N LEU A 566 -29.89 27.90 2.33
CA LEU A 566 -28.48 28.22 2.58
C LEU A 566 -28.07 29.46 1.80
N GLU A 567 -27.26 30.33 2.39
CA GLU A 567 -26.71 31.51 1.70
C GLU A 567 -25.36 31.22 1.07
N PHE A 568 -25.19 31.52 -0.21
CA PHE A 568 -23.92 31.40 -0.95
C PHE A 568 -23.38 32.78 -1.35
N ILE A 569 -22.06 32.94 -1.29
CA ILE A 569 -21.39 34.19 -1.69
C ILE A 569 -21.36 34.27 -3.23
N ASP A 570 -21.90 35.36 -3.79
CA ASP A 570 -21.91 35.64 -5.23
C ASP A 570 -20.59 36.29 -5.70
N SER A 571 -19.49 35.54 -5.59
CA SER A 571 -18.16 35.97 -6.01
C SER A 571 -17.39 34.87 -6.75
N ASN A 572 -16.68 35.28 -7.81
CA ASN A 572 -15.71 34.43 -8.53
C ASN A 572 -14.35 34.36 -7.80
N PHE A 573 -14.15 35.11 -6.73
CA PHE A 573 -12.96 35.14 -5.89
C PHE A 573 -13.23 34.62 -4.47
N PHE A 574 -14.40 34.04 -4.26
CA PHE A 574 -14.68 33.17 -3.12
C PHE A 574 -14.85 31.73 -3.60
N ALA A 575 -14.18 30.80 -2.93
CA ALA A 575 -14.27 29.37 -3.19
C ALA A 575 -14.61 28.59 -1.92
N GLU A 576 -15.13 27.38 -2.08
CA GLU A 576 -15.46 26.48 -0.98
C GLU A 576 -14.68 25.17 -1.14
N TRP A 577 -14.08 24.67 -0.05
CA TRP A 577 -13.45 23.35 -0.01
C TRP A 577 -14.50 22.23 -0.10
N LEU A 578 -14.19 21.21 -0.89
CA LEU A 578 -14.99 20.00 -1.09
C LEU A 578 -14.29 18.77 -0.52
N LEU A 579 -15.06 17.69 -0.35
CA LEU A 579 -14.61 16.42 0.24
C LEU A 579 -13.38 15.82 -0.44
N GLU A 580 -13.28 16.00 -1.76
CA GLU A 580 -12.19 15.51 -2.62
C GLU A 580 -10.86 16.27 -2.39
N GLY A 581 -10.86 17.27 -1.51
CA GLY A 581 -9.71 18.13 -1.27
C GLY A 581 -9.39 19.04 -2.44
N VAL A 582 -10.44 19.45 -3.16
CA VAL A 582 -10.44 20.48 -4.20
C VAL A 582 -11.35 21.62 -3.76
N SER A 583 -11.27 22.77 -4.43
CA SER A 583 -12.18 23.89 -4.17
C SER A 583 -12.94 24.33 -5.41
N ILE A 584 -14.17 24.77 -5.18
CA ILE A 584 -15.12 25.23 -6.22
C ILE A 584 -15.43 26.71 -6.00
N ARG A 585 -15.40 27.51 -7.07
CA ARG A 585 -15.78 28.93 -6.99
C ARG A 585 -17.28 29.07 -6.81
N SER A 586 -17.68 29.85 -5.82
CA SER A 586 -19.07 29.87 -5.37
C SER A 586 -20.01 30.52 -6.39
N ALA A 587 -19.59 31.56 -7.13
CA ALA A 587 -20.44 32.12 -8.18
C ALA A 587 -20.51 31.24 -9.45
N SER A 588 -19.36 30.89 -10.04
CA SER A 588 -19.31 30.25 -11.37
C SER A 588 -19.43 28.73 -11.39
N LEU A 589 -19.32 28.06 -10.24
CA LEU A 589 -19.23 26.58 -10.15
C LEU A 589 -18.05 25.99 -10.92
N THR A 590 -16.99 26.78 -11.13
CA THR A 590 -15.76 26.35 -11.81
C THR A 590 -14.67 25.99 -10.80
N SER A 591 -13.58 25.42 -11.29
CA SER A 591 -12.38 25.10 -10.50
C SER A 591 -11.80 26.33 -9.80
N PHE A 592 -10.85 26.08 -8.89
CA PHE A 592 -10.03 27.13 -8.28
C PHE A 592 -9.41 28.08 -9.32
N TYR A 593 -9.03 27.56 -10.49
CA TYR A 593 -8.43 28.35 -11.59
C TYR A 593 -9.44 28.96 -12.57
N GLY A 594 -10.74 28.65 -12.42
CA GLY A 594 -11.81 29.20 -13.26
C GLY A 594 -12.19 28.33 -14.46
N ASP A 595 -11.71 27.09 -14.55
CA ASP A 595 -12.04 26.15 -15.62
C ASP A 595 -13.08 25.10 -15.19
N ALA A 596 -13.64 24.34 -16.14
CA ALA A 596 -14.71 23.38 -15.87
C ALA A 596 -14.26 22.10 -15.13
N ASN A 597 -12.95 21.84 -15.02
CA ASN A 597 -12.43 20.58 -14.49
C ASN A 597 -12.21 20.65 -12.96
N VAL A 598 -13.26 20.92 -12.18
CA VAL A 598 -13.19 21.11 -10.72
C VAL A 598 -12.41 19.99 -10.01
N LEU A 599 -12.71 18.72 -10.33
CA LEU A 599 -12.07 17.56 -9.70
C LEU A 599 -10.60 17.35 -10.10
N ARG A 600 -10.12 18.00 -11.17
CA ARG A 600 -8.74 17.86 -11.67
C ARG A 600 -7.88 19.10 -11.43
N ALA A 601 -8.48 20.27 -11.30
CA ALA A 601 -7.79 21.57 -11.28
C ALA A 601 -7.92 22.25 -9.90
N SER A 602 -7.30 21.66 -8.87
CA SER A 602 -7.29 22.22 -7.51
C SER A 602 -6.13 23.18 -7.27
N GLY A 603 -6.37 24.23 -6.48
CA GLY A 603 -5.29 25.00 -5.85
C GLY A 603 -4.51 24.17 -4.81
N PRO A 604 -3.34 24.66 -4.36
CA PRO A 604 -2.57 24.03 -3.28
C PRO A 604 -3.38 23.92 -1.99
N ARG A 605 -3.31 22.76 -1.32
CA ARG A 605 -4.10 22.44 -0.11
C ARG A 605 -3.60 23.16 1.16
N ASP A 606 -2.35 23.57 1.16
CA ASP A 606 -1.68 24.37 2.19
C ASP A 606 -1.87 25.88 2.00
N CYS A 607 -2.58 26.28 0.94
CA CYS A 607 -2.88 27.67 0.64
C CYS A 607 -4.36 27.99 0.85
N THR A 608 -4.63 29.23 1.22
CA THR A 608 -5.98 29.79 1.39
C THR A 608 -6.57 30.36 0.10
N GLY A 609 -5.74 30.51 -0.93
CA GLY A 609 -6.05 31.18 -2.19
C GLY A 609 -5.55 32.62 -2.29
N LYS A 610 -4.92 33.16 -1.24
CA LYS A 610 -4.45 34.55 -1.16
C LYS A 610 -3.62 34.99 -2.37
N TYR A 611 -2.70 34.15 -2.85
CA TYR A 611 -1.85 34.42 -4.02
C TYR A 611 -2.61 34.61 -5.35
N LYS A 612 -3.90 34.27 -5.40
CA LYS A 612 -4.80 34.55 -6.53
C LYS A 612 -5.84 35.62 -6.21
N GLY A 613 -5.75 36.26 -5.05
CA GLY A 613 -6.80 37.15 -4.54
C GLY A 613 -8.09 36.41 -4.21
N ILE A 614 -8.00 35.10 -3.91
CA ILE A 614 -9.14 34.25 -3.61
C ILE A 614 -9.20 33.99 -2.10
N LYS A 615 -10.41 34.02 -1.53
CA LYS A 615 -10.69 33.47 -0.20
C LYS A 615 -11.36 32.11 -0.34
N THR A 616 -10.88 31.12 0.43
CA THR A 616 -11.46 29.77 0.42
C THR A 616 -12.04 29.42 1.79
N GLY A 617 -13.37 29.28 1.85
CA GLY A 617 -14.11 28.84 3.02
C GLY A 617 -14.61 27.41 2.91
N PHE A 618 -15.53 27.00 3.77
CA PHE A 618 -16.10 25.65 3.75
C PHE A 618 -17.41 25.57 4.53
N ARG A 619 -18.14 24.47 4.31
CA ARG A 619 -19.34 24.07 5.05
C ARG A 619 -19.21 22.64 5.49
N LEU A 620 -19.95 22.29 6.52
CA LEU A 620 -20.03 20.94 7.05
C LEU A 620 -21.36 20.30 6.67
N CYS A 621 -21.32 18.99 6.50
CA CYS A 621 -22.50 18.18 6.34
C CYS A 621 -22.34 16.80 7.00
N TYR A 622 -23.47 16.14 7.21
CA TYR A 622 -23.56 14.73 7.61
C TYR A 622 -24.90 14.17 7.15
N GLU A 623 -25.00 12.83 7.06
CA GLU A 623 -26.24 12.17 6.66
C GLU A 623 -27.17 12.03 7.87
N LEU A 624 -28.44 12.36 7.71
CA LEU A 624 -29.43 12.13 8.75
C LEU A 624 -29.87 10.67 8.67
N SER A 625 -29.55 9.88 9.70
CA SER A 625 -30.05 8.51 9.81
C SER A 625 -31.57 8.54 10.02
N LYS A 626 -32.27 7.58 9.42
CA LYS A 626 -33.73 7.43 9.59
C LYS A 626 -34.13 7.15 11.03
#